data_AF-A0A3D0XXZ2-F1
#
_entry.id   AF-A0A3D0XXZ2-F1
#
_cell.length_a   1.000
_cell.length_b   1.000
_cell.length_c   1.000
_cell.angle_alpha   90.00
_cell.angle_beta   90.00
_cell.angle_gamma   90.00
#
_symmetry.space_group_name_H-M   'P 1'
#
loop_
_entity.id
_entity.type
_entity.pdbx_description
1 polymer ?
#
loop_
_entity_poly.entity_id
_entity_poly.type
_entity_poly.pdbx_seq_one_letter_code
_entity_poly.pdbx_strand_id
1 'polypeptide(L)'
;MKKIIDLLAGAGSHKDEKLLDYVRRNYLISKNVTNICFVTGVNDNNGIHTQITADELRKLAFEKNDKETIYFLRSFFFSDDWEGYTKVIEEMCENNIQIFKTDSKAEHLSSIDAWRKKYVTFLSLDDIEKQ
;
A
#
# COMPACT_ATOMS: atom_id res chain seq x y z
N MET A 1 5.96 3.77 15.82
CA MET A 1 5.88 2.92 14.62
C MET A 1 4.57 3.24 13.93
N LYS A 2 4.61 3.61 12.64
CA LYS A 2 3.38 3.75 11.85
C LYS A 2 2.99 2.38 11.30
N LYS A 3 1.69 2.11 11.21
CA LYS A 3 1.16 0.91 10.54
C LYS A 3 0.76 1.26 9.11
N ILE A 4 0.73 0.25 8.24
CA ILE A 4 0.05 0.35 6.95
C ILE A 4 -1.42 0.62 7.23
N ILE A 5 -2.00 1.58 6.49
CA ILE A 5 -3.45 1.76 6.44
C ILE A 5 -3.92 1.07 5.17
N ASP A 6 -4.52 -0.11 5.33
CA ASP A 6 -5.09 -0.88 4.22
C ASP A 6 -6.55 -0.49 4.05
N LEU A 7 -6.82 0.12 2.90
CA LEU A 7 -8.10 0.67 2.52
C LEU A 7 -8.89 -0.40 1.77
N LEU A 8 -9.84 -1.01 2.47
CA LEU A 8 -10.63 -2.11 1.93
C LEU A 8 -11.81 -1.58 1.12
N ALA A 9 -11.82 -1.87 -0.18
CA ALA A 9 -12.93 -1.58 -1.08
C ALA A 9 -13.20 -2.78 -2.00
N GLY A 10 -14.44 -3.26 -2.03
CA GLY A 10 -14.86 -4.24 -3.05
C GLY A 10 -14.65 -3.69 -4.46
N ALA A 11 -14.49 -4.53 -5.48
CA ALA A 11 -14.10 -4.14 -6.84
C ALA A 11 -14.88 -2.92 -7.42
N GLY A 12 -14.19 -2.05 -8.18
CA GLY A 12 -14.76 -0.92 -8.96
C GLY A 12 -13.89 0.35 -9.00
N SER A 13 -13.80 1.01 -10.17
CA SER A 13 -12.90 2.16 -10.45
C SER A 13 -13.18 3.44 -9.63
N HIS A 14 -14.44 3.71 -9.29
CA HIS A 14 -14.83 4.93 -8.55
C HIS A 14 -14.46 4.91 -7.06
N LYS A 15 -14.03 3.76 -6.53
CA LYS A 15 -13.74 3.58 -5.10
C LYS A 15 -12.31 4.01 -4.76
N ASP A 16 -11.35 3.77 -5.66
CA ASP A 16 -9.97 4.21 -5.50
C ASP A 16 -9.88 5.74 -5.36
N GLU A 17 -10.68 6.51 -6.12
CA GLU A 17 -10.72 7.98 -6.04
C GLU A 17 -11.25 8.48 -4.70
N LYS A 18 -12.34 7.89 -4.18
CA LYS A 18 -12.88 8.24 -2.86
C LYS A 18 -11.89 7.94 -1.73
N LEU A 19 -11.21 6.81 -1.81
CA LEU A 19 -10.17 6.42 -0.87
C LEU A 19 -8.97 7.38 -0.92
N LEU A 20 -8.52 7.72 -2.13
CA LEU A 20 -7.45 8.70 -2.35
C LEU A 20 -7.82 10.07 -1.76
N ASP A 21 -9.04 10.54 -1.98
CA ASP A 21 -9.51 11.82 -1.46
C ASP A 21 -9.61 11.81 0.07
N TYR A 22 -10.08 10.73 0.67
CA TYR A 22 -10.07 10.56 2.12
C TYR A 22 -8.65 10.63 2.69
N VAL A 23 -7.69 9.91 2.08
CA VAL A 23 -6.29 9.94 2.51
C VAL A 23 -5.71 11.35 2.42
N ARG A 24 -5.91 12.02 1.28
CA ARG A 24 -5.45 13.40 1.06
C ARG A 24 -5.96 14.37 2.12
N ARG A 25 -7.26 14.30 2.44
CA ARG A 25 -7.91 15.20 3.40
C ARG A 25 -7.50 14.95 4.84
N ASN A 26 -7.25 13.70 5.23
CA ASN A 26 -7.06 13.35 6.64
C ASN A 26 -5.60 13.10 7.03
N TYR A 27 -4.73 12.76 6.08
CA TYR A 27 -3.38 12.30 6.38
C TYR A 27 -2.26 13.05 5.64
N LEU A 28 -2.56 13.79 4.56
CA LEU A 28 -1.56 14.37 3.67
C LEU A 28 -1.51 15.92 3.70
N ILE A 29 -2.19 16.58 4.64
CA ILE A 29 -2.36 18.06 4.65
C ILE A 29 -1.01 18.84 4.61
N SER A 30 0.12 18.22 4.94
CA SER A 30 1.44 18.87 4.98
C SER A 30 2.61 17.98 4.54
N LYS A 31 2.41 17.02 3.63
CA LYS A 31 3.45 16.01 3.28
C LYS A 31 3.60 15.80 1.79
N ASN A 32 4.84 15.51 1.37
CA ASN A 32 5.12 15.00 0.03
C ASN A 32 4.49 13.61 -0.14
N VAL A 33 3.89 13.35 -1.29
CA VAL A 33 3.19 12.08 -1.58
C VAL A 33 3.82 11.45 -2.79
N THR A 34 4.39 10.26 -2.62
CA THR A 34 4.88 9.45 -3.73
C THR A 34 3.86 8.35 -4.01
N ASN A 35 3.14 8.50 -5.12
CA ASN A 35 2.29 7.44 -5.63
C ASN A 35 3.17 6.38 -6.29
N ILE A 36 3.26 5.18 -5.70
CA ILE A 36 3.82 4.03 -6.40
C ILE A 36 2.64 3.26 -6.99
N CYS A 37 2.35 3.55 -8.26
CA CYS A 37 1.34 2.85 -9.01
C CYS A 37 1.94 1.54 -9.54
N PHE A 38 1.48 0.40 -9.03
CA PHE A 38 1.72 -0.90 -9.63
C PHE A 38 0.60 -1.09 -10.65
N VAL A 39 0.94 -0.96 -11.93
CA VAL A 39 -0.06 -0.96 -13.00
C VAL A 39 -0.80 -2.29 -13.01
N THR A 40 -2.13 -2.17 -13.11
CA THR A 40 -3.08 -3.27 -13.31
C THR A 40 -2.62 -4.16 -14.46
N GLY A 41 -2.37 -5.44 -14.16
CA GLY A 41 -2.12 -6.46 -15.18
C GLY A 41 -3.31 -6.57 -16.12
N VAL A 42 -3.08 -6.28 -17.39
CA VAL A 42 -3.77 -6.99 -18.48
C VAL A 42 -2.80 -8.10 -18.85
N ASN A 43 -3.21 -9.36 -18.66
CA ASN A 43 -2.46 -10.50 -19.18
C ASN A 43 -2.35 -10.32 -20.70
N ASP A 44 -1.20 -9.86 -21.18
CA ASP A 44 -0.75 -10.17 -22.51
C ASP A 44 0.07 -11.46 -22.47
N ASN A 45 0.04 -12.21 -23.59
CA ASN A 45 0.60 -13.57 -23.72
C ASN A 45 2.14 -13.66 -23.50
N ASN A 46 2.77 -12.61 -22.97
CA ASN A 46 4.21 -12.45 -22.82
C ASN A 46 4.69 -12.33 -21.35
N GLY A 47 3.80 -12.39 -20.36
CA GLY A 47 4.18 -12.56 -18.95
C GLY A 47 4.95 -11.39 -18.32
N ILE A 48 4.64 -10.14 -18.69
CA ILE A 48 5.29 -8.98 -18.08
C ILE A 48 4.44 -8.45 -16.93
N HIS A 49 4.90 -8.70 -15.70
CA HIS A 49 4.35 -8.05 -14.50
C HIS A 49 5.01 -6.68 -14.32
N THR A 50 4.24 -5.60 -14.40
CA THR A 50 4.70 -4.22 -14.17
C THR A 50 4.71 -3.88 -12.68
N GLN A 51 5.53 -4.59 -11.91
CA GLN A 51 5.79 -4.30 -10.50
C GLN A 51 7.29 -4.05 -10.28
N ILE A 52 7.65 -3.00 -9.53
CA ILE A 52 9.04 -2.83 -9.08
C ILE A 52 9.37 -3.94 -8.09
N THR A 53 10.56 -4.51 -8.16
CA THR A 53 11.01 -5.56 -7.23
C THR A 53 11.07 -5.07 -5.78
N ALA A 54 11.13 -5.98 -4.79
CA ALA A 54 11.28 -5.58 -3.39
C ALA A 54 12.57 -4.77 -3.15
N ASP A 55 13.66 -5.11 -3.83
CA ASP A 55 14.92 -4.35 -3.78
C ASP A 55 14.76 -2.92 -4.32
N GLU A 56 14.01 -2.76 -5.42
CA GLU A 56 13.72 -1.43 -5.97
C GLU A 56 12.83 -0.61 -5.04
N LEU A 57 11.82 -1.24 -4.43
CA LEU A 57 10.99 -0.60 -3.39
C LEU A 57 11.86 -0.16 -2.21
N ARG A 58 12.79 -1.02 -1.77
CA ARG A 58 13.69 -0.72 -0.67
C ARG A 58 14.57 0.49 -0.97
N LYS A 59 15.20 0.53 -2.15
CA LYS A 59 16.02 1.68 -2.60
C LYS A 59 15.18 2.96 -2.65
N LEU A 60 13.97 2.87 -3.19
CA LEU A 60 13.06 4.01 -3.21
C LEU A 60 12.75 4.50 -1.79
N ALA A 61 12.37 3.60 -0.88
CA ALA A 61 11.91 3.93 0.48
C ALA A 61 13.00 4.43 1.43
N PHE A 62 14.26 4.01 1.25
CA PHE A 62 15.33 4.29 2.22
C PHE A 62 16.53 5.05 1.67
N GLU A 63 16.78 4.99 0.36
CA GLU A 63 17.94 5.68 -0.24
C GLU A 63 17.52 6.97 -0.94
N LYS A 64 16.37 6.96 -1.62
CA LYS A 64 15.87 8.12 -2.39
C LYS A 64 14.82 8.93 -1.65
N ASN A 65 14.14 8.33 -0.68
CA ASN A 65 13.04 8.94 0.03
C ASN A 65 13.48 10.03 1.00
N ASP A 66 12.66 11.08 1.16
CA ASP A 66 12.74 11.93 2.34
C ASP A 66 11.81 11.40 3.46
N LYS A 67 12.11 11.74 4.73
CA LYS A 67 11.35 11.21 5.89
C LYS A 67 9.90 11.72 5.97
N GLU A 68 9.52 12.70 5.16
CA GLU A 68 8.18 13.29 5.16
C GLU A 68 7.26 12.64 4.13
N THR A 69 7.83 11.89 3.19
CA THR A 69 7.10 11.28 2.10
C THR A 69 6.22 10.11 2.54
N ILE A 70 5.02 10.10 1.97
CA ILE A 70 4.00 9.05 2.15
C ILE A 70 3.90 8.22 0.88
N TYR A 71 3.80 6.90 1.05
CA TYR A 71 3.63 5.96 -0.06
C TYR A 71 2.18 5.52 -0.21
N PHE A 72 1.67 5.61 -1.43
CA PHE A 72 0.39 5.03 -1.82
C PHE A 72 0.61 3.85 -2.77
N LEU A 73 0.13 2.67 -2.37
CA LEU A 73 0.34 1.40 -3.04
C LEU A 73 -0.99 0.88 -3.60
N ARG A 74 -1.16 0.93 -4.92
CA ARG A 74 -2.39 0.46 -5.60
C ARG A 74 -2.23 -0.96 -6.12
N SER A 75 -3.25 -1.81 -5.98
CA SER A 75 -3.34 -3.15 -6.60
C SER A 75 -2.12 -4.04 -6.34
N PHE A 76 -1.74 -4.17 -5.08
CA PHE A 76 -0.56 -4.93 -4.66
C PHE A 76 -0.87 -6.44 -4.66
N PHE A 77 -0.39 -7.16 -5.67
CA PHE A 77 -0.38 -8.62 -5.67
C PHE A 77 1.05 -9.09 -5.54
N PHE A 78 1.40 -9.67 -4.40
CA PHE A 78 2.77 -10.04 -4.05
C PHE A 78 3.18 -11.43 -4.56
N SER A 79 2.77 -11.86 -5.76
CA SER A 79 2.83 -13.30 -6.06
C SER A 79 4.24 -13.89 -6.07
N ASP A 80 5.25 -13.13 -6.51
CA ASP A 80 6.55 -13.73 -6.84
C ASP A 80 7.65 -13.43 -5.81
N ASP A 81 7.55 -12.36 -5.01
CA ASP A 81 8.52 -11.97 -3.98
C ASP A 81 7.86 -11.49 -2.68
N TRP A 82 6.82 -12.20 -2.25
CA TRP A 82 6.03 -11.87 -1.07
C TRP A 82 6.86 -11.58 0.18
N GLU A 83 7.83 -12.44 0.48
CA GLU A 83 8.68 -12.31 1.66
C GLU A 83 9.57 -11.06 1.58
N GLY A 84 10.11 -10.74 0.41
CA GLY A 84 10.92 -9.56 0.19
C GLY A 84 10.14 -8.28 0.48
N TYR A 85 8.96 -8.11 -0.14
CA TYR A 85 8.15 -6.91 0.11
C TYR A 85 7.67 -6.81 1.56
N THR A 86 7.32 -7.92 2.19
CA THR A 86 6.90 -7.94 3.60
C THR A 86 7.98 -7.34 4.49
N LYS A 87 9.24 -7.78 4.33
CA LYS A 87 10.39 -7.25 5.08
C LYS A 87 10.59 -5.75 4.84
N VAL A 88 10.51 -5.30 3.59
CA VAL A 88 10.67 -3.87 3.25
C VAL A 88 9.57 -3.04 3.93
N ILE A 89 8.33 -3.51 3.90
CA ILE A 89 7.18 -2.85 4.55
C ILE A 89 7.34 -2.81 6.07
N GLU A 90 7.83 -3.88 6.69
CA GLU A 90 8.15 -3.91 8.13
C GLU A 90 9.17 -2.82 8.47
N GLU A 91 10.28 -2.76 7.72
CA GLU A 91 11.31 -1.74 7.90
C GLU A 91 10.74 -0.33 7.75
N MET A 92 9.82 -0.11 6.79
CA MET A 92 9.20 1.19 6.55
C MET A 92 8.34 1.61 7.74
N CYS A 93 7.56 0.68 8.29
CA CYS A 93 6.75 0.90 9.49
C CYS A 93 7.63 1.27 10.69
N GLU A 94 8.70 0.50 10.91
CA GLU A 94 9.68 0.69 11.99
C GLU A 94 10.41 2.03 11.90
N ASN A 95 10.64 2.53 10.69
CA ASN A 95 11.20 3.85 10.42
C ASN A 95 10.16 4.99 10.37
N ASN A 96 8.91 4.73 10.77
CA ASN A 96 7.80 5.69 10.79
C ASN A 96 7.47 6.30 9.41
N ILE A 97 7.70 5.57 8.33
CA ILE A 97 7.21 5.91 6.99
C ILE A 97 5.72 5.52 6.93
N GLN A 98 4.86 6.42 6.45
CA GLN A 98 3.42 6.11 6.34
C GLN A 98 3.15 5.46 4.98
N ILE A 99 2.40 4.36 5.02
CA ILE A 99 1.98 3.62 3.85
C ILE A 99 0.46 3.56 3.82
N PHE A 100 -0.12 3.85 2.66
CA PHE A 100 -1.50 3.58 2.32
C PHE A 100 -1.53 2.54 1.23
N LYS A 101 -2.43 1.58 1.34
CA LYS A 101 -2.63 0.55 0.33
C LYS A 101 -4.12 0.40 0.05
N THR A 102 -4.48 0.08 -1.18
CA THR A 102 -5.86 -0.35 -1.49
C THR A 102 -5.90 -1.85 -1.73
N ASP A 103 -6.91 -2.51 -1.16
CA ASP A 103 -7.21 -3.91 -1.45
C ASP A 103 -8.71 -4.19 -1.46
N SER A 104 -9.05 -5.32 -2.06
CA SER A 104 -10.39 -5.91 -2.00
C SER A 104 -10.60 -6.82 -0.79
N LYS A 105 -9.53 -7.37 -0.18
CA LYS A 105 -9.60 -8.27 0.98
C LYS A 105 -8.41 -8.10 1.92
N ALA A 106 -8.64 -8.30 3.22
CA ALA A 106 -7.62 -8.13 4.26
C ALA A 106 -6.50 -9.17 4.19
N GLU A 107 -6.79 -10.39 3.72
CA GLU A 107 -5.84 -11.51 3.72
C GLU A 107 -4.82 -11.46 2.56
N HIS A 108 -5.07 -10.64 1.54
CA HIS A 108 -4.15 -10.48 0.40
C HIS A 108 -2.79 -9.88 0.80
N LEU A 109 -2.76 -9.24 1.96
CA LEU A 109 -1.58 -8.62 2.54
C LEU A 109 -0.77 -9.52 3.46
N SER A 110 -1.20 -10.74 3.75
CA SER A 110 -0.50 -11.77 4.54
C SER A 110 -1.56 -12.69 5.12
N SER A 111 -1.36 -14.00 5.09
CA SER A 111 -2.20 -14.94 5.84
C SER A 111 -1.82 -15.02 7.34
N ILE A 112 -0.72 -14.40 7.76
CA ILE A 112 -0.21 -14.47 9.14
C ILE A 112 -0.88 -13.41 10.03
N ASP A 113 -1.83 -13.84 10.87
CA ASP A 113 -2.59 -12.97 11.77
C ASP A 113 -1.73 -12.09 12.69
N ALA A 114 -0.67 -12.66 13.27
CA ALA A 114 0.22 -11.93 14.18
C ALA A 114 0.91 -10.76 13.46
N TRP A 115 1.30 -10.97 12.21
CA TRP A 115 1.89 -9.96 11.36
C TRP A 115 0.88 -8.85 11.04
N ARG A 116 -0.32 -9.21 10.58
CA ARG A 116 -1.39 -8.25 10.27
C ARG A 116 -1.74 -7.38 11.49
N LYS A 117 -1.87 -7.98 12.68
CA LYS A 117 -2.14 -7.25 13.93
C LYS A 117 -1.02 -6.25 14.27
N LYS A 118 0.25 -6.60 13.99
CA LYS A 118 1.41 -5.77 14.29
C LYS A 118 1.55 -4.61 13.31
N TYR A 119 1.43 -4.85 12.01
CA TYR A 119 1.81 -3.90 10.96
C TYR A 119 0.67 -3.26 10.18
N VAL A 120 -0.57 -3.74 10.33
CA VAL A 120 -1.71 -3.28 9.51
C VAL A 120 -2.85 -2.71 10.37
N THR A 121 -3.42 -1.62 9.90
CA THR A 121 -4.71 -1.07 10.31
C THR A 121 -5.64 -1.12 9.10
N PHE A 122 -6.78 -1.76 9.26
CA PHE A 122 -7.80 -1.82 8.22
C PHE A 122 -8.76 -0.66 8.36
N LEU A 123 -9.12 -0.06 7.23
CA LEU A 123 -10.17 0.93 7.14
C LEU A 123 -11.00 0.61 5.91
N SER A 124 -12.27 0.25 6.09
CA SER A 124 -13.12 -0.05 4.93
C SER A 124 -13.69 1.23 4.33
N LEU A 125 -14.02 1.20 3.04
CA LEU A 125 -14.74 2.30 2.40
C LEU A 125 -16.08 2.57 3.11
N ASP A 126 -16.76 1.53 3.59
CA ASP A 126 -18.01 1.67 4.35
C ASP A 126 -17.80 2.43 5.68
N ASP A 127 -16.65 2.28 6.34
CA ASP A 127 -16.30 3.03 7.55
C ASP A 127 -16.03 4.51 7.26
N ILE A 128 -15.55 4.81 6.04
CA ILE A 128 -15.29 6.16 5.57
C ILE A 128 -16.60 6.85 5.16
N GLU A 129 -17.48 6.15 4.44
CA GLU A 129 -18.73 6.74 3.91
C GLU A 129 -19.79 7.01 5.00
N LYS A 130 -19.62 6.46 6.20
CA LYS A 130 -20.51 6.70 7.36
C LYS A 130 -20.09 7.87 8.25
N GLN A 131 -18.94 8.50 7.97
CA GLN A 131 -18.42 9.66 8.70
C GLN A 131 -18.85 10.97 8.04
#